data_AF-A0A847VW47-F1
#
_entry.id   AF-A0A847VW47-F1
#
_cell.length_a   1.000
_cell.length_b   1.000
_cell.length_c   1.000
_cell.angle_alpha   90.00
_cell.angle_beta   90.00
_cell.angle_gamma   90.00
#
_symmetry.space_group_name_H-M   'P 1'
#
loop_
_entity.id
_entity.type
_entity.pdbx_description
1 polymer ?
#
loop_
_entity_poly.entity_id
_entity_poly.type
_entity_poly.pdbx_seq_one_letter_code
_entity_poly.pdbx_strand_id
1 'polypeptide(L)' 'MGVRGQVVIPKKIREKLKIKSGDNFLVMEKNGAIIFIPTQQVKKMMSFISKELNKIN' A
#
# COMPACT_ATOMS: atom_id res chain seq x y z
N MET A 1 19.73 -9.33 2.19
CA MET A 1 18.40 -9.41 2.83
C MET A 1 18.62 -9.71 4.30
N GLY A 2 17.90 -9.06 5.22
CA GLY A 2 18.08 -9.32 6.66
C GLY A 2 17.64 -10.74 7.03
N VAL A 3 18.10 -11.24 8.18
CA VAL A 3 17.96 -12.63 8.70
C VAL A 3 16.50 -13.13 8.84
N ARG A 4 15.50 -12.29 8.52
CA ARG A 4 14.05 -12.57 8.65
C ARG A 4 13.23 -12.17 7.41
N GLY A 5 13.85 -12.08 6.24
CA GLY A 5 13.14 -11.66 5.01
C GLY A 5 12.67 -10.20 5.03
N GLN A 6 13.31 -9.34 5.83
CA GLN A 6 12.98 -7.93 5.91
C GLN A 6 13.49 -7.16 4.68
N VAL A 7 12.62 -6.31 4.12
CA VAL A 7 12.95 -5.34 3.08
C VAL A 7 12.96 -3.95 3.70
N VAL A 8 14.06 -3.21 3.49
CA VAL A 8 14.18 -1.84 3.98
C VAL A 8 13.64 -0.89 2.92
N ILE A 9 12.62 -0.11 3.26
CA ILE A 9 12.14 1.00 2.41
C ILE A 9 13.11 2.18 2.60
N PRO A 10 13.79 2.68 1.56
CA PRO A 10 14.72 3.82 1.68
C PRO A 10 14.09 5.08 2.29
N LYS A 11 14.86 5.85 3.07
CA LYS A 11 14.39 7.05 3.78
C LYS A 11 13.66 8.04 2.87
N LYS A 12 14.23 8.37 1.70
CA LYS A 12 13.63 9.28 0.72
C LYS A 12 12.23 8.83 0.26
N ILE A 13 12.03 7.52 0.09
CA ILE A 13 10.74 6.95 -0.31
C ILE A 13 9.75 7.04 0.85
N ARG A 14 10.17 6.72 2.08
CA ARG A 14 9.32 6.84 3.27
C ARG A 14 8.84 8.28 3.47
N GLU A 15 9.72 9.27 3.34
CA GLU A 15 9.38 10.69 3.48
C GLU A 15 8.39 11.14 2.40
N LYS A 16 8.67 10.80 1.12
CA LYS A 16 7.78 11.13 0.00
C LYS A 16 6.38 10.55 0.16
N LEU A 17 6.29 9.30 0.64
CA LEU A 17 5.03 8.60 0.84
C LEU A 17 4.43 8.80 2.24
N LYS A 18 5.08 9.60 3.10
CA LYS A 18 4.70 9.84 4.50
C LYS A 18 4.50 8.56 5.32
N ILE A 19 5.28 7.52 5.03
CA ILE A 19 5.26 6.23 5.72
C ILE A 19 5.90 6.40 7.10
N LYS A 20 5.21 5.92 8.13
CA LYS A 20 5.64 5.92 9.53
C LYS A 20 5.76 4.51 10.08
N SER A 21 6.50 4.36 11.17
CA SER A 21 6.55 3.09 11.91
C SER A 21 5.15 2.69 12.37
N GLY A 22 4.79 1.42 12.15
CA GLY A 22 3.46 0.90 12.46
C GLY A 22 2.46 0.97 11.30
N ASP A 23 2.81 1.60 10.17
CA ASP A 23 1.95 1.57 8.98
C ASP A 23 1.85 0.17 8.39
N ASN A 24 0.62 -0.20 7.97
CA ASN A 24 0.32 -1.47 7.35
C ASN A 24 0.23 -1.35 5.83
N PHE A 25 0.71 -2.39 5.13
CA PHE A 25 0.73 -2.47 3.68
C PHE A 25 -0.05 -3.69 3.20
N LEU A 26 -0.79 -3.54 2.10
CA LEU A 26 -1.13 -4.66 1.26
C LEU A 26 0.12 -5.03 0.45
N VAL A 27 0.51 -6.30 0.51
CA VAL A 27 1.65 -6.83 -0.24
C VAL A 27 1.12 -7.81 -1.27
N MET A 28 1.49 -7.62 -2.52
CA MET A 28 1.10 -8.53 -3.60
C MET A 28 2.22 -8.70 -4.61
N GLU A 29 2.22 -9.85 -5.27
CA GLU A 29 3.09 -10.11 -6.41
C GLU A 29 2.32 -9.82 -7.71
N LYS A 30 3.00 -9.22 -8.68
CA LYS A 30 2.51 -9.07 -10.05
C LYS A 30 3.68 -9.04 -11.02
N ASN A 31 3.70 -9.97 -11.96
CA ASN A 31 4.69 -10.05 -13.05
C ASN A 31 6.16 -10.05 -12.54
N GLY A 32 6.44 -10.79 -11.47
CA GLY A 32 7.75 -10.88 -10.83
C GLY A 32 8.11 -9.68 -9.95
N ALA A 33 7.21 -8.71 -9.79
CA ALA A 33 7.40 -7.54 -8.93
C ALA A 33 6.59 -7.67 -7.63
N ILE A 34 7.20 -7.33 -6.50
CA ILE A 34 6.50 -7.19 -5.22
C ILE A 34 6.04 -5.74 -5.07
N ILE A 35 4.73 -5.55 -4.95
CA ILE A 35 4.10 -4.24 -4.82
C ILE A 35 3.60 -4.07 -3.39
N PHE A 36 4.01 -2.97 -2.76
CA PHE A 36 3.56 -2.56 -1.43
C PHE A 36 2.64 -1.35 -1.55
N ILE A 37 1.38 -1.50 -1.14
CA ILE A 37 0.38 -0.42 -1.18
C ILE A 37 -0.04 -0.07 0.24
N PRO A 38 0.12 1.18 0.72
CA PRO A 38 -0.36 1.58 2.03
C PRO A 38 -1.86 1.31 2.17
N THR A 39 -2.25 0.63 3.26
CA THR A 39 -3.65 0.21 3.48
C THR A 39 -4.64 1.39 3.49
N GLN A 40 -4.20 2.59 3.89
CA GLN A 40 -5.00 3.81 3.83
C GLN A 40 -5.37 4.21 2.40
N GLN A 41 -4.47 3.97 1.43
CA GLN A 41 -4.77 4.23 0.01
C GLN A 41 -5.78 3.21 -0.52
N VAL A 42 -5.64 1.93 -0.14
CA VAL A 42 -6.61 0.88 -0.49
C VAL A 42 -8.00 1.25 0.04
N LYS A 43 -8.10 1.68 1.31
CA LYS A 43 -9.39 2.13 1.90
C LYS A 43 -10.02 3.29 1.13
N LYS A 44 -9.21 4.29 0.72
CA LYS A 44 -9.70 5.41 -0.09
C LYS A 44 -10.22 4.95 -1.45
N MET A 45 -9.48 4.05 -2.11
CA MET A 45 -9.90 3.47 -3.39
C MET A 45 -11.22 2.70 -3.25
N MET A 46 -11.35 1.84 -2.24
CA MET A 46 -12.60 1.09 -1.99
C MET A 46 -13.76 2.03 -1.70
N SER A 47 -13.55 3.06 -0.88
CA SER A 47 -14.60 4.06 -0.61
C SER A 47 -15.04 4.78 -1.88
N PHE A 48 -14.12 5.12 -2.78
CA PHE A 48 -14.46 5.72 -4.07
C PHE A 48 -15.28 4.75 -4.93
N ILE A 49 -14.83 3.51 -5.09
CA ILE A 49 -15.54 2.48 -5.86
C ILE A 49 -16.96 2.27 -5.31
N SER A 50 -17.11 2.10 -4.00
CA SER A 50 -18.43 1.92 -3.37
C SER A 50 -19.36 3.12 -3.63
N LYS A 51 -18.84 4.35 -3.62
CA LYS A 51 -19.63 5.55 -3.92
C LYS A 51 -20.10 5.58 -5.37
N GLU A 52 -19.25 5.21 -6.32
CA GLU A 52 -19.64 5.18 -7.74
C GLU A 52 -20.64 4.07 -8.03
N LEU A 53 -20.48 2.88 -7.44
CA LEU A 53 -21.45 1.79 -7.59
C LEU A 53 -22.83 2.15 -7.05
N ASN A 54 -22.89 2.89 -5.93
CA ASN A 54 -24.15 3.36 -5.35
C ASN A 54 -24.90 4.39 -6.20
N LYS A 55 -24.25 5.04 -7.18
CA LYS A 55 -24.93 5.97 -8.11
C LYS A 55 -25.60 5.27 -9.29
N ILE A 56 -25.26 4.01 -9.51
CA ILE A 56 -25.76 3.20 -10.64
C ILE A 56 -27.02 2.43 -10.22
N ASN A 57 -27.24 2.23 -8.92
CA ASN A 57 -28.49 1.76 -8.33
C ASN A 57 -29.42 2.91 -7.99
#